data_AF-A0A960G9N0-F1
#
_entry.id   AF-A0A960G9N0-F1
#
_cell.length_a   1.000
_cell.length_b   1.000
_cell.length_c   1.000
_cell.angle_alpha   90.00
_cell.angle_beta   90.00
_cell.angle_gamma   90.00
#
_symmetry.space_group_name_H-M   'P 1'
#
loop_
_entity.id
_entity.type
_entity.pdbx_description
1 polymer ?
#
loop_
_entity_poly.entity_id
_entity_poly.type
_entity_poly.pdbx_seq_one_letter_code
_entity_poly.pdbx_strand_id
1 'polypeptide(L)'
;GATYEDNWLYPADQARFGTEKCDVTAGPHSAVGDFTQYDVHIEPLNGIGASLHFEAVVKPYRQGTAVIALGDNDEFYYTDLSVPNNRVSGTITVNGAPREVTGFGYHDHQWMNIHQMQAWHHWLWGHLSTPDYTVLLYDFVASEQFGFTRVPLFGVMEHTTGDVIFSTDGHFTLDTTLERQEEIGKDFPKVSDYTFTNADGTSVELHI
;
A
#
# COMPACT_ATOMS: atom_id res chain seq x y z
N GLY A 1 25.95 -5.33 6.80
CA GLY A 1 25.25 -6.23 7.75
C GLY A 1 25.33 -7.64 7.23
N ALA A 2 25.15 -8.64 8.09
CA ALA A 2 24.87 -10.01 7.62
C ALA A 2 23.39 -10.11 7.23
N THR A 3 23.09 -10.80 6.13
CA THR A 3 21.72 -11.14 5.74
C THR A 3 21.28 -12.39 6.48
N TYR A 4 20.09 -12.37 7.07
CA TYR A 4 19.44 -13.53 7.66
C TYR A 4 18.18 -13.82 6.86
N GLU A 5 17.95 -15.08 6.51
CA GLU A 5 16.76 -15.54 5.80
C GLU A 5 16.15 -16.70 6.57
N ASP A 6 14.88 -16.54 6.92
CA ASP A 6 14.11 -17.43 7.77
C ASP A 6 12.76 -17.67 7.10
N ASN A 7 12.60 -18.82 6.45
CA ASN A 7 11.36 -19.20 5.77
C ASN A 7 10.53 -20.13 6.66
N TRP A 8 9.69 -19.53 7.49
CA TRP A 8 8.95 -20.27 8.52
C TRP A 8 7.52 -20.50 8.04
N LEU A 9 7.12 -21.76 8.03
CA LEU A 9 5.78 -22.19 7.62
C LEU A 9 5.00 -22.59 8.87
N TYR A 10 3.95 -21.84 9.17
CA TYR A 10 2.98 -22.24 10.17
C TYR A 10 1.86 -23.04 9.49
N PRO A 11 1.40 -24.15 10.09
CA PRO A 11 0.27 -24.89 9.56
C PRO A 11 -0.99 -24.03 9.60
N ALA A 12 -1.95 -24.32 8.72
CA ALA A 12 -3.16 -23.53 8.56
C ALA A 12 -4.01 -23.45 9.84
N ASP A 13 -3.94 -24.45 10.73
CA ASP A 13 -4.62 -24.46 12.02
C ASP A 13 -3.99 -23.53 13.08
N GLN A 14 -2.81 -22.97 12.80
CA GLN A 14 -2.17 -21.90 13.57
C GLN A 14 -2.32 -20.53 12.90
N ALA A 15 -3.13 -20.43 11.85
CA ALA A 15 -3.41 -19.19 11.17
C ALA A 15 -4.87 -18.76 11.34
N ARG A 16 -5.09 -17.46 11.47
CA ARG A 16 -6.42 -16.85 11.50
C ARG A 16 -6.42 -15.60 10.64
N PHE A 17 -7.48 -15.43 9.86
CA PHE A 17 -7.72 -14.26 9.03
C PHE A 17 -9.16 -13.81 9.27
N GLY A 18 -9.33 -12.71 9.99
CA GLY A 18 -10.64 -12.12 10.24
C GLY A 18 -11.24 -11.50 8.98
N THR A 19 -12.57 -11.46 8.92
CA THR A 19 -13.33 -10.93 7.78
C THR A 19 -13.96 -9.56 8.07
N GLU A 20 -13.88 -9.07 9.30
CA GLU A 20 -14.54 -7.83 9.74
C GLU A 20 -13.57 -6.69 10.00
N LYS A 21 -12.31 -7.02 10.31
CA LYS A 21 -11.27 -6.09 10.71
C LYS A 21 -9.89 -6.68 10.42
N CYS A 22 -8.82 -5.91 10.61
CA CYS A 22 -7.48 -6.48 10.61
C CYS A 22 -7.37 -7.45 11.80
N ASP A 23 -7.30 -8.73 11.52
CA ASP A 23 -7.22 -9.77 12.54
C ASP A 23 -6.50 -10.98 11.96
N VAL A 24 -5.21 -10.77 11.71
CA VAL A 24 -4.32 -11.74 11.11
C VAL A 24 -3.43 -12.31 12.21
N THR A 25 -3.42 -13.63 12.35
CA THR A 25 -2.43 -14.34 13.16
C THR A 25 -1.81 -15.45 12.33
N ALA A 26 -0.51 -15.68 12.51
CA ALA A 26 0.21 -16.82 11.95
C ALA A 26 1.24 -17.29 12.98
N GLY A 27 0.96 -18.42 13.63
CA GLY A 27 1.78 -18.89 14.75
C GLY A 27 1.83 -17.84 15.88
N PRO A 28 3.02 -17.40 16.33
CA PRO A 28 3.17 -16.38 17.35
C PRO A 28 3.10 -14.95 16.80
N HIS A 29 2.92 -14.74 15.49
CA HIS A 29 2.89 -13.41 14.87
C HIS A 29 1.45 -12.92 14.70
N SER A 30 1.24 -11.61 14.79
CA SER A 30 -0.07 -11.02 14.61
C SER A 30 -0.04 -9.60 14.04
N ALA A 31 -1.12 -9.24 13.36
CA ALA A 31 -1.50 -7.87 13.02
C ALA A 31 -3.00 -7.74 13.30
N VAL A 32 -3.38 -6.96 14.32
CA VAL A 32 -4.76 -6.90 14.81
C VAL A 32 -5.19 -5.46 15.10
N GLY A 33 -6.36 -5.07 14.60
CA GLY A 33 -7.01 -3.80 14.93
C GLY A 33 -8.17 -3.47 14.00
N ASP A 34 -8.50 -2.19 13.84
CA ASP A 34 -9.76 -1.71 13.25
C ASP A 34 -9.57 -0.65 12.15
N PHE A 35 -8.39 -0.63 11.54
CA PHE A 35 -7.95 0.32 10.49
C PHE A 35 -7.75 1.76 10.97
N THR A 36 -8.10 2.12 12.20
CA THR A 36 -7.67 3.38 12.83
C THR A 36 -6.58 3.15 13.85
N GLN A 37 -6.62 2.02 14.55
CA GLN A 37 -5.55 1.55 15.41
C GLN A 37 -5.30 0.06 15.17
N TYR A 38 -4.05 -0.36 15.16
CA TYR A 38 -3.71 -1.78 15.14
C TYR A 38 -2.32 -2.03 15.73
N ASP A 39 -2.20 -3.21 16.34
CA ASP A 39 -0.97 -3.71 16.92
C ASP A 39 -0.37 -4.78 16.01
N VAL A 40 0.93 -4.65 15.74
CA VAL A 40 1.72 -5.61 14.98
C VAL A 40 2.73 -6.24 15.92
N HIS A 41 2.64 -7.57 16.08
CA HIS A 41 3.60 -8.36 16.83
C HIS A 41 4.30 -9.36 15.91
N ILE A 42 5.61 -9.22 15.80
CA ILE A 42 6.52 -10.17 15.19
C ILE A 42 7.40 -10.71 16.31
N GLU A 43 7.07 -11.92 16.77
CA GLU A 43 7.88 -12.64 17.77
C GLU A 43 9.37 -12.60 17.39
N PRO A 44 10.30 -12.31 18.31
CA PRO A 44 11.72 -12.27 18.00
C PRO A 44 12.29 -13.62 17.57
N LEU A 45 12.79 -13.69 16.33
CA LEU A 45 13.40 -14.86 15.72
C LEU A 45 14.81 -14.51 15.27
N ASN A 46 15.81 -15.32 15.65
CA ASN A 46 17.22 -15.05 15.35
C ASN A 46 17.67 -13.62 15.72
N GLY A 47 17.07 -13.07 16.78
CA GLY A 47 17.37 -11.74 17.28
C GLY A 47 16.73 -10.58 16.50
N ILE A 48 15.75 -10.86 15.64
CA ILE A 48 14.96 -9.86 14.90
C ILE A 48 13.48 -10.03 15.25
N GLY A 49 12.81 -8.95 15.66
CA GLY A 49 11.39 -8.96 16.01
C GLY A 49 10.82 -7.55 16.17
N ALA A 50 9.52 -7.44 16.38
CA ALA A 50 8.83 -6.16 16.50
C ALA A 50 7.57 -6.28 17.36
N SER A 51 7.29 -5.25 18.17
CA SER A 51 6.02 -5.05 18.84
C SER A 51 5.67 -3.58 18.68
N LEU A 52 4.79 -3.28 17.74
CA LEU A 52 4.53 -1.94 17.24
C LEU A 52 3.04 -1.61 17.33
N HIS A 53 2.74 -0.41 17.79
CA HIS A 53 1.43 0.19 17.77
C HIS A 53 1.34 1.20 16.63
N PHE A 54 0.31 1.08 15.81
CA PHE A 54 0.00 1.97 14.69
C PHE A 54 -1.27 2.76 15.02
N GLU A 55 -1.18 4.07 14.87
CA GLU A 55 -2.31 5.00 15.02
C GLU A 55 -2.47 5.82 13.73
N ALA A 56 -3.60 5.68 13.05
CA ALA A 56 -3.89 6.37 11.80
C ALA A 56 -3.91 7.89 11.98
N VAL A 57 -3.16 8.61 11.13
CA VAL A 57 -3.14 10.08 11.08
C VAL A 57 -4.25 10.62 10.18
N VAL A 58 -4.61 9.85 9.16
CA VAL A 58 -5.67 10.15 8.20
C VAL A 58 -6.65 9.00 8.15
N LYS A 59 -7.89 9.25 7.71
CA LYS A 59 -8.89 8.21 7.53
C LYS A 59 -8.39 7.15 6.55
N PRO A 60 -8.76 5.86 6.74
CA PRO A 60 -8.52 4.83 5.73
C PRO A 60 -9.05 5.26 4.37
N TYR A 61 -8.28 4.97 3.32
CA TYR A 61 -8.58 5.41 1.97
C TYR A 61 -8.91 4.24 1.06
N ARG A 62 -9.88 4.48 0.18
CA ARG A 62 -10.16 3.69 -1.01
C ARG A 62 -10.75 4.60 -2.08
N GLN A 63 -10.49 4.30 -3.34
CA GLN A 63 -11.18 4.95 -4.44
C GLN A 63 -12.50 4.22 -4.72
N GLY A 64 -13.62 4.94 -4.66
CA GLY A 64 -14.95 4.37 -4.88
C GLY A 64 -15.23 3.16 -3.99
N THR A 65 -15.42 1.99 -4.59
CA THR A 65 -15.69 0.73 -3.88
C THR A 65 -14.42 -0.01 -3.44
N ALA A 66 -13.23 0.45 -3.85
CA ALA A 66 -11.94 -0.24 -3.85
C ALA A 66 -11.78 -1.35 -4.91
N VAL A 67 -12.84 -1.74 -5.60
CA VAL A 67 -12.82 -2.88 -6.52
C VAL A 67 -12.40 -2.42 -7.90
N ILE A 68 -11.36 -3.05 -8.44
CA ILE A 68 -10.97 -2.97 -9.85
C ILE A 68 -11.41 -4.26 -10.52
N ALA A 69 -12.41 -4.16 -11.40
CA ALA A 69 -12.88 -5.28 -12.21
C ALA A 69 -12.02 -5.44 -13.46
N LEU A 70 -11.72 -6.69 -13.82
CA LEU A 70 -10.93 -7.08 -14.98
C LEU A 70 -11.63 -8.26 -15.69
N GLY A 71 -11.40 -8.36 -17.00
CA GLY A 71 -12.07 -9.35 -17.86
C GLY A 71 -13.31 -8.78 -18.54
N ASP A 72 -13.78 -9.45 -19.59
CA ASP A 72 -14.90 -8.97 -20.42
C ASP A 72 -16.24 -8.99 -19.67
N ASN A 73 -16.34 -9.78 -18.59
CA ASN A 73 -17.55 -9.93 -17.78
C ASN A 73 -17.29 -9.62 -16.29
N ASP A 74 -16.25 -8.84 -15.98
CA ASP A 74 -15.84 -8.50 -14.62
C ASP A 74 -15.58 -9.75 -13.73
N GLU A 75 -15.16 -10.86 -14.33
CA GLU A 75 -14.94 -12.13 -13.61
C GLU A 75 -13.72 -12.12 -12.69
N PHE A 76 -12.78 -11.19 -12.93
CA PHE A 76 -11.62 -10.97 -12.07
C PHE A 76 -11.76 -9.67 -11.31
N TYR A 77 -11.38 -9.69 -10.04
CA TYR A 77 -11.31 -8.49 -9.23
C TYR A 77 -10.02 -8.43 -8.42
N TYR A 78 -9.56 -7.19 -8.26
CA TYR A 78 -8.48 -6.78 -7.37
C TYR A 78 -9.04 -5.69 -6.45
N THR A 79 -8.58 -5.61 -5.20
CA THR A 79 -8.94 -4.50 -4.32
C THR A 79 -7.74 -3.67 -3.92
N ASP A 80 -7.96 -2.37 -3.79
CA ASP A 80 -6.97 -1.43 -3.25
C ASP A 80 -7.59 -0.58 -2.14
N LEU A 81 -7.16 -0.85 -0.90
CA LEU A 81 -7.52 -0.10 0.29
C LEU A 81 -6.26 0.08 1.11
N SER A 82 -6.15 1.20 1.80
CA SER A 82 -5.00 1.42 2.68
C SER A 82 -5.34 2.29 3.89
N VAL A 83 -4.46 2.24 4.88
CA VAL A 83 -4.32 3.26 5.92
C VAL A 83 -3.07 4.07 5.57
N PRO A 84 -3.20 5.20 4.85
CA PRO A 84 -2.08 5.81 4.13
C PRO A 84 -0.98 6.42 5.01
N ASN A 85 -1.28 6.71 6.27
CA ASN A 85 -0.32 7.29 7.19
C ASN A 85 -0.68 6.95 8.62
N ASN A 86 0.27 6.37 9.34
CA ASN A 86 0.14 5.96 10.72
C ASN A 86 1.32 6.50 11.51
N ARG A 87 1.09 7.04 12.71
CA ARG A 87 2.14 7.18 13.71
C ARG A 87 2.45 5.79 14.25
N VAL A 88 3.73 5.44 14.28
CA VAL A 88 4.19 4.15 14.78
C VAL A 88 5.02 4.37 16.01
N SER A 89 4.78 3.56 17.04
CA SER A 89 5.59 3.53 18.26
C SER A 89 5.73 2.10 18.78
N GLY A 90 6.77 1.83 19.56
CA GLY A 90 6.95 0.55 20.24
C GLY A 90 8.39 0.11 20.21
N THR A 91 8.61 -1.20 20.15
CA THR A 91 9.94 -1.80 20.29
C THR A 91 10.27 -2.66 19.07
N ILE A 92 11.49 -2.53 18.56
CA ILE A 92 12.08 -3.51 17.64
C ILE A 92 13.20 -4.26 18.35
N THR A 93 13.34 -5.55 18.05
CA THR A 93 14.48 -6.35 18.50
C THR A 93 15.48 -6.44 17.36
N VAL A 94 16.74 -6.06 17.62
CA VAL A 94 17.84 -6.19 16.65
C VAL A 94 19.04 -6.81 17.34
N ASN A 95 19.59 -7.90 16.80
CA ASN A 95 20.64 -8.71 17.42
C ASN A 95 20.27 -9.17 18.83
N GLY A 96 19.00 -9.51 19.05
CA GLY A 96 18.47 -9.96 20.34
C GLY A 96 18.31 -8.85 21.39
N ALA A 97 18.58 -7.60 21.03
CA ALA A 97 18.44 -6.45 21.93
C ALA A 97 17.22 -5.59 21.55
N PRO A 98 16.29 -5.33 22.49
CA PRO A 98 15.15 -4.46 22.25
C PRO A 98 15.58 -2.99 22.15
N ARG A 99 14.90 -2.23 21.30
CA ARG A 99 15.09 -0.80 21.08
C ARG A 99 13.75 -0.12 20.88
N GLU A 100 13.51 0.94 21.64
CA GLU A 100 12.35 1.81 21.44
C GLU A 100 12.49 2.57 20.12
N VAL A 101 11.39 2.66 19.38
CA VAL A 101 11.31 3.36 18.10
C VAL A 101 10.03 4.16 17.99
N THR A 102 10.11 5.23 17.21
CA THR A 102 8.95 5.95 16.70
C THR A 102 9.15 6.25 15.22
N GLY A 103 8.07 6.43 14.49
CA GLY A 103 8.14 6.73 13.06
C GLY A 103 6.77 6.84 12.41
N PHE A 104 6.75 6.64 11.10
CA PHE A 104 5.55 6.61 10.28
C PHE A 104 5.42 5.27 9.58
N GLY A 105 4.19 4.84 9.35
CA GLY A 105 3.86 3.56 8.73
C GLY A 105 2.72 3.68 7.73
N TYR A 106 2.70 2.73 6.80
CA TYR A 106 1.67 2.54 5.78
C TYR A 106 1.16 1.12 5.86
N HIS A 107 -0.14 0.91 5.62
CA HIS A 107 -0.76 -0.41 5.62
C HIS A 107 -1.67 -0.56 4.41
N ASP A 108 -1.32 -1.48 3.52
CA ASP A 108 -2.17 -1.97 2.43
C ASP A 108 -3.09 -3.10 2.92
N HIS A 109 -4.34 -3.05 2.48
CA HIS A 109 -5.31 -4.11 2.69
C HIS A 109 -5.97 -4.49 1.37
N GLN A 110 -5.53 -5.61 0.80
CA GLN A 110 -5.90 -6.05 -0.55
C GLN A 110 -6.33 -7.52 -0.54
N TRP A 111 -7.32 -7.86 -1.37
CA TRP A 111 -7.72 -9.22 -1.68
C TRP A 111 -8.20 -9.29 -3.13
N MET A 112 -8.06 -10.48 -3.72
CA MET A 112 -8.20 -10.66 -5.16
C MET A 112 -8.52 -12.11 -5.47
N ASN A 113 -9.18 -12.36 -6.60
CA ASN A 113 -9.40 -13.71 -7.13
C ASN A 113 -8.49 -14.04 -8.32
N ILE A 114 -7.56 -13.14 -8.65
CA ILE A 114 -6.56 -13.29 -9.70
C ILE A 114 -5.16 -13.07 -9.12
N HIS A 115 -4.18 -13.81 -9.61
CA HIS A 115 -2.79 -13.59 -9.21
C HIS A 115 -2.30 -12.24 -9.74
N GLN A 116 -1.65 -11.42 -8.90
CA GLN A 116 -1.16 -10.09 -9.26
C GLN A 116 -0.29 -10.06 -10.53
N MET A 117 0.58 -11.06 -10.72
CA MET A 117 1.43 -11.17 -11.92
C MET A 117 0.67 -11.56 -13.20
N GLN A 118 -0.59 -11.99 -13.07
CA GLN A 118 -1.50 -12.20 -14.21
C GLN A 118 -2.39 -10.97 -14.44
N ALA A 119 -2.73 -10.24 -13.38
CA ALA A 119 -3.54 -9.02 -13.44
C ALA A 119 -2.78 -7.86 -14.09
N TRP A 120 -1.52 -7.64 -13.70
CA TRP A 120 -0.79 -6.41 -13.98
C TRP A 120 0.45 -6.67 -14.83
N HIS A 121 0.68 -5.81 -15.83
CA HIS A 121 1.96 -5.74 -16.53
C HIS A 121 3.00 -5.02 -15.67
N HIS A 122 2.61 -3.90 -15.06
CA HIS A 122 3.43 -3.11 -14.15
C HIS A 122 2.55 -2.12 -13.37
N TRP A 123 3.12 -1.49 -12.36
CA TRP A 123 2.49 -0.38 -11.66
C TRP A 123 3.55 0.57 -11.10
N LEU A 124 3.19 1.84 -10.95
CA LEU A 124 3.88 2.76 -10.05
C LEU A 124 3.04 2.86 -8.77
N TRP A 125 3.67 2.61 -7.62
CA TRP A 125 3.03 2.79 -6.32
C TRP A 125 3.89 3.72 -5.48
N GLY A 126 3.24 4.66 -4.81
CA GLY A 126 3.90 5.55 -3.88
C GLY A 126 2.92 6.16 -2.91
N HIS A 127 3.39 6.39 -1.69
CA HIS A 127 2.72 7.24 -0.73
C HIS A 127 3.71 8.29 -0.25
N LEU A 128 3.23 9.50 0.00
CA LEU A 128 4.01 10.62 0.50
C LEU A 128 3.29 11.21 1.69
N SER A 129 4.04 11.51 2.75
CA SER A 129 3.56 12.36 3.83
C SER A 129 4.37 13.65 3.85
N THR A 130 3.66 14.77 3.84
CA THR A 130 4.20 16.09 4.18
C THR A 130 3.74 16.46 5.60
N PRO A 131 4.09 17.64 6.13
CA PRO A 131 3.54 18.12 7.39
C PRO A 131 2.02 18.32 7.40
N ASP A 132 1.42 18.59 6.23
CA ASP A 132 0.02 19.01 6.12
C ASP A 132 -0.85 17.98 5.39
N TYR A 133 -0.23 17.14 4.55
CA TYR A 133 -0.95 16.24 3.65
C TYR A 133 -0.35 14.84 3.59
N THR A 134 -1.21 13.86 3.37
CA THR A 134 -0.84 12.53 2.90
C THR A 134 -1.33 12.37 1.47
N VAL A 135 -0.49 11.81 0.61
CA VAL A 135 -0.79 11.54 -0.79
C VAL A 135 -0.59 10.05 -1.04
N LEU A 136 -1.53 9.42 -1.75
CA LEU A 136 -1.40 8.06 -2.26
C LEU A 136 -1.52 8.06 -3.78
N LEU A 137 -0.63 7.32 -4.44
CA LEU A 137 -0.68 7.03 -5.87
C LEU A 137 -0.54 5.53 -6.08
N TYR A 138 -1.48 4.97 -6.83
CA TYR A 138 -1.31 3.74 -7.59
C TYR A 138 -1.57 4.06 -9.05
N ASP A 139 -0.66 3.70 -9.93
CA ASP A 139 -0.85 3.79 -11.37
C ASP A 139 -0.59 2.42 -11.98
N PHE A 140 -1.65 1.63 -12.05
CA PHE A 140 -1.61 0.28 -12.57
C PHE A 140 -1.73 0.26 -14.10
N VAL A 141 -1.00 -0.63 -14.74
CA VAL A 141 -1.24 -1.02 -16.12
C VAL A 141 -1.52 -2.51 -16.16
N ALA A 142 -2.73 -2.87 -16.58
CA ALA A 142 -3.18 -4.24 -16.68
C ALA A 142 -2.31 -5.04 -17.67
N SER A 143 -2.34 -6.36 -17.55
CA SER A 143 -1.64 -7.24 -18.49
C SER A 143 -2.25 -7.20 -19.89
N GLU A 144 -1.55 -7.78 -20.86
CA GLU A 144 -1.96 -7.80 -22.28
C GLU A 144 -3.36 -8.40 -22.48
N GLN A 145 -3.74 -9.43 -21.70
CA GLN A 145 -5.07 -10.05 -21.78
C GLN A 145 -6.20 -9.08 -21.40
N PHE A 146 -5.89 -7.98 -20.70
CA PHE A 146 -6.83 -6.91 -20.35
C PHE A 146 -6.54 -5.63 -21.15
N GLY A 147 -5.86 -5.76 -22.30
CA GLY A 147 -5.63 -4.68 -23.26
C GLY A 147 -4.67 -3.59 -22.79
N PHE A 148 -3.81 -3.87 -21.79
CA PHE A 148 -2.97 -2.86 -21.15
C PHE A 148 -3.75 -1.67 -20.57
N THR A 149 -4.99 -1.91 -20.13
CA THR A 149 -5.84 -0.88 -19.53
C THR A 149 -5.13 -0.26 -18.33
N ARG A 150 -5.06 1.07 -18.31
CA ARG A 150 -4.44 1.84 -17.23
C ARG A 150 -5.48 2.22 -16.19
N VAL A 151 -5.17 2.01 -14.92
CA VAL A 151 -6.06 2.25 -13.78
C VAL A 151 -5.35 3.11 -12.74
N PRO A 152 -5.55 4.44 -12.76
CA PRO A 152 -5.01 5.33 -11.76
C PRO A 152 -5.90 5.37 -10.51
N LEU A 153 -5.29 5.18 -9.35
CA LEU A 153 -5.86 5.52 -8.06
C LEU A 153 -5.02 6.62 -7.42
N PHE A 154 -5.67 7.71 -7.03
CA PHE A 154 -4.97 8.85 -6.47
C PHE A 154 -5.83 9.60 -5.47
N GLY A 155 -5.26 9.88 -4.31
CA GLY A 155 -5.95 10.63 -3.26
C GLY A 155 -5.02 11.53 -2.46
N VAL A 156 -5.58 12.63 -1.98
CA VAL A 156 -4.94 13.57 -1.06
C VAL A 156 -5.79 13.67 0.21
N MET A 157 -5.16 13.53 1.37
CA MET A 157 -5.78 13.68 2.68
C MET A 157 -5.10 14.78 3.47
N GLU A 158 -5.87 15.65 4.13
CA GLU A 158 -5.32 16.66 5.03
C GLU A 158 -5.12 16.12 6.45
N HIS A 159 -4.13 16.63 7.17
CA HIS A 159 -3.83 16.18 8.54
C HIS A 159 -4.69 16.88 9.60
N THR A 160 -5.34 18.00 9.28
CA THR A 160 -6.16 18.76 10.26
C THR A 160 -7.36 17.94 10.74
N THR A 161 -8.07 17.33 9.80
CA THR A 161 -9.29 16.54 10.05
C THR A 161 -9.05 15.04 9.82
N GLY A 162 -7.99 14.69 9.09
CA GLY A 162 -7.76 13.35 8.57
C GLY A 162 -8.60 13.03 7.33
N ASP A 163 -9.33 14.01 6.76
CA ASP A 163 -10.26 13.78 5.65
C ASP A 163 -9.58 13.70 4.29
N VAL A 164 -10.19 12.93 3.40
CA VAL A 164 -9.87 12.91 1.97
C VAL A 164 -10.41 14.19 1.34
N ILE A 165 -9.51 15.03 0.83
CA ILE A 165 -9.85 16.32 0.21
C ILE A 165 -9.80 16.27 -1.32
N PHE A 166 -9.16 15.24 -1.87
CA PHE A 166 -9.16 14.96 -3.30
C PHE A 166 -9.11 13.45 -3.52
N SER A 167 -9.88 12.96 -4.50
CA SER A 167 -9.75 11.62 -5.06
C SER A 167 -9.95 11.75 -6.57
N THR A 168 -9.12 11.08 -7.37
CA THR A 168 -9.31 11.09 -8.83
C THR A 168 -10.56 10.31 -9.22
N ASP A 169 -11.24 10.75 -10.27
CA ASP A 169 -12.28 9.99 -10.98
C ASP A 169 -11.73 9.20 -12.18
N GLY A 170 -10.40 9.17 -12.35
CA GLY A 170 -9.69 8.46 -13.41
C GLY A 170 -9.17 9.37 -14.53
N HIS A 171 -9.53 10.65 -14.56
CA HIS A 171 -9.02 11.59 -15.56
C HIS A 171 -7.66 12.16 -15.12
N PHE A 172 -6.64 11.93 -15.95
CA PHE A 172 -5.30 12.45 -15.72
C PHE A 172 -4.49 12.59 -17.00
N THR A 173 -3.44 13.41 -16.94
CA THR A 173 -2.32 13.39 -17.86
C THR A 173 -1.06 12.98 -17.13
N LEU A 174 -0.14 12.33 -17.84
CA LEU A 174 1.14 11.89 -17.31
C LEU A 174 2.25 12.20 -18.33
N ASP A 175 3.28 12.90 -17.88
CA ASP A 175 4.59 12.96 -18.54
C ASP A 175 5.62 12.23 -17.67
N THR A 176 6.43 11.36 -18.28
CA THR A 176 7.40 10.55 -17.55
C THR A 176 8.75 10.55 -18.25
N THR A 177 9.79 10.90 -17.50
CA THR A 177 11.16 10.66 -17.91
C THR A 177 11.61 9.29 -17.40
N LEU A 178 12.00 8.42 -18.32
CA LEU A 178 12.51 7.08 -17.99
C LEU A 178 14.03 7.07 -17.85
N GLU A 179 14.53 6.23 -16.96
CA GLU A 179 15.96 5.92 -16.81
C GLU A 179 16.19 4.41 -16.95
N ARG A 180 17.19 4.08 -17.76
CA ARG A 180 17.61 2.69 -18.02
C ARG A 180 18.40 2.17 -16.83
N GLN A 181 17.93 1.08 -16.22
CA GLN A 181 18.76 0.28 -15.31
C GLN A 181 19.49 -0.81 -16.11
N GLU A 182 20.77 -0.59 -16.39
CA GLU A 182 21.59 -1.45 -17.26
C GLU A 182 21.71 -2.89 -16.74
N GLU A 183 21.77 -3.08 -15.42
CA GLU A 183 21.97 -4.39 -14.79
C GLU A 183 20.84 -5.39 -15.08
N ILE A 184 19.60 -4.89 -15.15
CA ILE A 184 18.40 -5.71 -15.41
C ILE A 184 17.79 -5.44 -16.77
N GLY A 185 18.34 -4.49 -17.53
CA GLY A 185 17.89 -4.16 -18.86
C GLY A 185 16.43 -3.72 -18.90
N LYS A 186 15.99 -2.87 -17.96
CA LYS A 186 14.64 -2.31 -17.89
C LYS A 186 14.66 -0.80 -17.68
N ASP A 187 13.63 -0.13 -18.18
CA ASP A 187 13.44 1.31 -18.02
C ASP A 187 12.48 1.56 -16.86
N PHE A 188 12.81 2.52 -16.00
CA PHE A 188 11.99 2.88 -14.84
C PHE A 188 11.68 4.36 -14.85
N PRO A 189 10.52 4.79 -14.32
CA PRO A 189 10.23 6.19 -14.08
C PRO A 189 11.30 6.80 -13.16
N LYS A 190 12.00 7.81 -13.68
CA LYS A 190 12.91 8.66 -12.90
C LYS A 190 12.21 9.90 -12.37
N VAL A 191 11.33 10.45 -13.21
CA VAL A 191 10.48 11.60 -12.92
C VAL A 191 9.12 11.34 -13.55
N SER A 192 8.05 11.59 -12.81
CA SER A 192 6.67 11.51 -13.28
C SER A 192 5.88 12.76 -12.87
N ASP A 193 5.35 13.44 -13.87
CA ASP A 193 4.50 14.61 -13.75
C ASP A 193 3.05 14.21 -14.04
N TYR A 194 2.26 14.08 -12.99
CA TYR A 194 0.84 13.83 -13.08
C TYR A 194 0.04 15.12 -12.97
N THR A 195 -1.00 15.24 -13.78
CA THR A 195 -2.09 16.20 -13.56
C THR A 195 -3.40 15.43 -13.52
N PHE A 196 -4.00 15.31 -12.34
CA PHE A 196 -5.33 14.73 -12.16
C PHE A 196 -6.35 15.85 -12.26
N THR A 197 -7.32 15.75 -13.17
CA THR A 197 -8.38 16.75 -13.34
C THR A 197 -9.73 16.06 -13.44
N ASN A 198 -10.51 16.11 -12.37
CA ASN A 198 -11.82 15.47 -12.32
C ASN A 198 -12.83 16.18 -13.21
N ALA A 199 -13.94 15.50 -13.52
CA ALA A 199 -15.03 16.02 -14.35
C ALA A 199 -15.70 17.30 -13.78
N ASP A 200 -15.59 17.53 -12.47
CA ASP A 200 -16.08 18.75 -11.81
C ASP A 200 -15.10 19.95 -11.89
N GLY A 201 -13.92 19.75 -12.51
CA GLY A 201 -12.88 20.75 -12.68
C GLY A 201 -11.90 20.87 -11.52
N THR A 202 -12.05 20.09 -10.45
CA THR A 202 -11.02 20.01 -9.40
C THR A 202 -9.75 19.36 -9.96
N SER A 203 -8.58 19.87 -9.55
CA SER A 203 -7.31 19.42 -10.13
C SER A 203 -6.18 19.38 -9.10
N VAL A 204 -5.29 18.41 -9.24
CA VAL A 204 -4.05 18.28 -8.46
C VAL A 204 -2.89 17.92 -9.40
N GLU A 205 -1.77 18.61 -9.23
CA GLU A 205 -0.50 18.29 -9.88
C GLU A 205 0.42 17.58 -8.90
N LEU A 206 1.02 16.48 -9.34
CA LEU A 206 2.00 15.71 -8.55
C LEU A 206 3.27 15.52 -9.38
N HIS A 207 4.39 15.99 -8.83
CA HIS A 207 5.73 15.77 -9.37
C HIS A 207 6.50 14.84 -8.42
N ILE A 208 6.89 13.65 -8.91
CA ILE A 208 7.62 12.63 -8.15
C ILE A 208 8.78 12.04 -8.94
#